data_AF-A0A4Q3AHF6-F1
#
_entry.id   AF-A0A4Q3AHF6-F1
#
_cell.length_a   1.000
_cell.length_b   1.000
_cell.length_c   1.000
_cell.angle_alpha   90.00
_cell.angle_beta   90.00
_cell.angle_gamma   90.00
#
_symmetry.space_group_name_H-M   'P 1'
#
loop_
_entity.id
_entity.type
_entity.pdbx_description
1 polymer ?
#
loop_
_entity_poly.entity_id
_entity_poly.type
_entity_poly.pdbx_seq_one_letter_code
_entity_poly.pdbx_strand_id
1 'polypeptide(L)'
;MYANKVNGKVFAGDFLGANLQFYAVTTSVDITGASASSQAALDKLVEVISLNGQPVIMGAPTGTGPYVLRFAVEHTNAWEDSAELVAAIKTHAPVQFAASTTTAAISEAL
;
A
#
# COMPACT_ATOMS: atom_id res chain seq x y z
N MET A 1 -18.12 -19.55 19.40
CA MET A 1 -17.82 -18.11 19.33
C MET A 1 -16.72 -17.96 18.31
N TYR A 2 -17.03 -17.54 17.08
CA TYR A 2 -16.01 -17.35 16.05
C TYR A 2 -15.36 -15.99 16.30
N ALA A 3 -14.09 -16.00 16.68
CA ALA A 3 -13.31 -14.78 16.75
C ALA A 3 -13.01 -14.35 15.31
N ASN A 4 -13.76 -13.37 14.80
CA ASN A 4 -13.30 -12.59 13.66
C ASN A 4 -11.99 -11.92 14.09
N LYS A 5 -10.86 -12.43 13.59
CA LYS A 5 -9.58 -11.74 13.68
C LYS A 5 -9.64 -10.53 12.75
N VAL A 6 -10.25 -9.46 13.22
CA VAL A 6 -10.08 -8.15 12.58
C VAL A 6 -8.73 -7.64 13.06
N ASN A 7 -7.76 -7.60 12.14
CA ASN A 7 -6.42 -7.03 12.29
C ASN A 7 -5.57 -7.69 13.38
N GLY A 8 -5.00 -8.86 13.04
CA GLY A 8 -4.07 -9.59 13.91
C GLY A 8 -2.81 -8.77 14.21
N LYS A 9 -2.78 -8.08 15.36
CA LYS A 9 -1.59 -7.40 15.86
C LYS A 9 -0.40 -8.38 15.94
N VAL A 10 0.70 -8.06 15.26
CA VAL A 10 1.98 -8.77 15.35
C VAL A 10 2.59 -8.56 16.73
N PHE A 11 3.01 -9.64 17.40
CA PHE A 11 3.69 -9.58 18.69
C PHE A 11 5.21 -9.52 18.50
N ALA A 12 5.93 -9.05 19.52
CA ALA A 12 7.38 -9.05 19.48
C ALA A 12 7.91 -10.49 19.37
N GLY A 13 8.63 -10.78 18.28
CA GLY A 13 9.17 -12.11 17.98
C GLY A 13 8.38 -12.90 16.93
N ASP A 14 7.26 -12.37 16.44
CA ASP A 14 6.59 -12.91 15.25
C ASP A 14 7.43 -12.56 14.00
N PHE A 15 7.71 -13.59 13.20
CA PHE A 15 8.46 -13.43 11.96
C PHE A 15 7.49 -13.26 10.80
N LEU A 16 7.84 -12.39 9.84
CA LEU A 16 7.17 -12.32 8.54
C LEU A 16 7.16 -13.72 7.91
N GLY A 17 5.99 -14.35 7.89
CA GLY A 17 5.83 -15.72 7.40
C GLY A 17 5.95 -15.85 5.88
N ALA A 18 5.95 -17.09 5.37
CA ALA A 18 6.12 -17.43 3.95
C ALA A 18 5.00 -16.94 2.99
N ASN A 19 3.96 -16.26 3.51
CA ASN A 19 2.79 -15.83 2.75
C ASN A 19 2.82 -14.32 2.45
N LEU A 20 3.99 -13.81 2.05
CA LEU A 20 4.13 -12.42 1.62
C LEU A 20 3.58 -12.25 0.20
N GLN A 21 2.67 -11.30 0.04
CA GLN A 21 2.21 -10.83 -1.27
C GLN A 21 2.84 -9.48 -1.57
N PHE A 22 3.47 -9.34 -2.74
CA PHE A 22 4.18 -8.13 -3.12
C PHE A 22 3.32 -7.26 -4.01
N TYR A 23 3.32 -5.97 -3.72
CA TYR A 23 2.56 -4.97 -4.44
C TYR A 23 3.48 -3.87 -4.95
N ALA A 24 3.17 -3.36 -6.14
CA ALA A 24 3.71 -2.12 -6.67
C ALA A 24 2.56 -1.18 -7.02
N VAL A 25 2.45 -0.06 -6.31
CA VAL A 25 1.52 1.02 -6.65
C VAL A 25 2.26 2.03 -7.52
N THR A 26 1.70 2.30 -8.69
CA THR A 26 2.21 3.30 -9.63
C THR A 26 1.19 4.43 -9.74
N THR A 27 1.63 5.68 -9.57
CA THR A 27 0.75 6.84 -9.57
C THR A 27 1.36 8.05 -10.27
N SER A 28 0.51 8.92 -10.84
CA SER A 28 0.92 10.22 -11.38
C SER A 28 1.16 11.27 -10.29
N VAL A 29 0.76 11.01 -9.04
CA VAL A 29 0.94 11.92 -7.91
C VAL A 29 2.36 11.80 -7.36
N ASP A 30 3.04 12.92 -7.17
CA ASP A 30 4.35 12.92 -6.52
C ASP A 30 4.22 12.42 -5.07
N ILE A 31 4.84 11.27 -4.82
CA ILE A 31 4.91 10.61 -3.52
C ILE A 31 6.36 10.52 -3.01
N THR A 32 7.30 11.27 -3.61
CA THR A 32 8.74 11.17 -3.27
C THR A 32 9.09 11.66 -1.87
N GLY A 33 8.20 12.42 -1.23
CA GLY A 33 8.43 13.02 0.08
C GLY A 33 9.36 14.25 0.06
N ALA A 34 9.75 14.74 -1.12
CA ALA A 34 10.64 15.89 -1.26
C ALA A 34 9.99 17.24 -0.90
N SER A 35 8.67 17.35 -1.04
CA SER A 35 7.85 18.52 -0.71
C SER A 35 6.78 18.18 0.33
N ALA A 36 6.26 19.18 1.05
CA ALA A 36 5.18 18.98 2.03
C ALA A 36 3.93 18.32 1.41
N SER A 37 3.58 18.67 0.17
CA SER A 37 2.48 18.03 -0.57
C SER A 37 2.78 16.58 -0.90
N SER A 38 4.01 16.26 -1.33
CA SER A 38 4.41 14.89 -1.64
C SER A 38 4.51 13.99 -0.40
N GLN A 39 4.90 14.56 0.75
CA GLN A 39 4.85 13.86 2.04
C GLN A 39 3.42 13.56 2.44
N ALA A 40 2.52 14.55 2.37
CA ALA A 40 1.11 14.32 2.66
C ALA A 40 0.46 13.26 1.75
N ALA A 41 0.87 13.19 0.48
CA ALA A 41 0.41 12.15 -0.44
C ALA A 41 0.98 10.77 -0.08
N LEU A 42 2.27 10.68 0.24
CA LEU A 42 2.91 9.45 0.69
C LEU A 42 2.28 8.94 2.00
N ASP A 43 2.09 9.82 2.98
CA ASP A 43 1.47 9.50 4.27
C ASP A 43 0.08 8.91 4.07
N LYS A 44 -0.73 9.53 3.21
CA LYS A 44 -2.07 9.02 2.89
C LYS A 44 -2.03 7.69 2.15
N LEU A 45 -1.11 7.51 1.21
CA LEU A 45 -0.95 6.24 0.52
C LEU A 45 -0.61 5.11 1.52
N VAL A 46 0.36 5.35 2.42
CA VAL A 46 0.76 4.38 3.44
C VAL A 46 -0.36 4.13 4.45
N GLU A 47 -1.10 5.17 4.86
CA GLU A 47 -2.25 5.05 5.74
C GLU A 47 -3.29 4.09 5.15
N VAL A 48 -3.68 4.29 3.88
CA VAL A 48 -4.68 3.43 3.23
C VAL A 48 -4.21 1.99 3.11
N ILE A 49 -2.95 1.78 2.72
CA ILE A 49 -2.37 0.44 2.65
C ILE A 49 -2.42 -0.24 4.03
N SER A 50 -2.15 0.53 5.10
CA SER A 50 -2.11 0.04 6.48
C SER A 50 -3.49 -0.21 7.11
N LEU A 51 -4.58 0.28 6.50
CA LEU A 51 -5.95 0.01 6.99
C LEU A 51 -6.35 -1.45 6.76
N ASN A 52 -5.95 -2.02 5.62
CA ASN A 52 -6.35 -3.37 5.19
C ASN A 52 -5.18 -4.35 5.19
N GLY A 53 -3.95 -3.87 4.98
CA GLY A 53 -2.74 -4.66 5.02
C GLY A 53 -1.87 -4.33 6.22
N GLN A 54 -0.92 -5.21 6.52
CA GLN A 54 0.22 -4.90 7.38
C GLN A 54 1.44 -4.77 6.48
N PRO A 55 1.70 -3.57 5.91
CA PRO A 55 2.70 -3.41 4.88
C PRO A 55 4.11 -3.38 5.46
N VAL A 56 5.02 -4.06 4.77
CA VAL A 56 6.46 -3.85 4.86
C VAL A 56 6.88 -3.01 3.66
N ILE A 57 7.27 -1.77 3.92
CA ILE A 57 7.73 -0.86 2.86
C ILE A 57 9.14 -1.28 2.40
N MET A 58 9.30 -1.55 1.11
CA MET A 58 10.53 -2.15 0.56
C MET A 58 11.49 -1.12 -0.06
N GLY A 59 11.44 0.11 0.43
CA GLY A 59 12.29 1.21 -0.01
C GLY A 59 11.53 2.50 -0.21
N ALA A 60 12.28 3.54 -0.53
CA ALA A 60 11.70 4.85 -0.87
C ALA A 60 10.92 4.78 -2.20
N PRO A 61 9.89 5.62 -2.36
CA PRO A 61 9.26 5.82 -3.66
C PRO A 61 10.28 6.21 -4.73
N THR A 62 10.11 5.66 -5.93
CA THR A 62 11.03 5.89 -7.06
C THR A 62 10.29 6.50 -8.25
N GLY A 63 11.06 7.03 -9.20
CA GLY A 63 10.55 7.63 -10.43
C GLY A 63 10.55 9.15 -10.40
N THR A 64 10.53 9.75 -11.59
CA THR A 64 10.33 11.19 -11.81
C THR A 64 8.97 11.43 -12.48
N GLY A 65 8.02 10.57 -12.16
CA GLY A 65 6.78 10.34 -12.90
C GLY A 65 6.89 9.18 -13.90
N PRO A 66 5.86 8.31 -14.01
CA PRO A 66 4.98 7.92 -12.91
C PRO A 66 5.79 7.43 -11.70
N TYR A 67 5.29 7.67 -10.49
CA TYR A 67 5.96 7.36 -9.23
C TYR A 67 5.55 5.98 -8.73
N VAL A 68 6.49 5.22 -8.17
CA VAL A 68 6.27 3.84 -7.76
C VAL A 68 6.63 3.62 -6.30
N LEU A 69 5.71 3.06 -5.52
CA LEU A 69 5.95 2.53 -4.18
C LEU A 69 5.79 1.00 -4.20
N ARG A 70 6.82 0.29 -3.72
CA ARG A 70 6.79 -1.18 -3.57
C ARG A 70 6.64 -1.53 -2.08
N PHE A 71 5.72 -2.42 -1.77
CA PHE A 71 5.52 -2.95 -0.42
C PHE A 71 5.13 -4.43 -0.44
N ALA A 72 5.36 -5.13 0.65
CA ALA A 72 4.89 -6.50 0.86
C ALA A 72 3.81 -6.51 1.94
N VAL A 73 2.87 -7.44 1.89
CA VAL A 73 1.85 -7.65 2.92
C VAL A 73 1.86 -9.10 3.37
N GLU A 74 1.82 -9.34 4.68
CA GLU A 74 1.86 -10.68 5.29
C GLU A 74 0.54 -11.49 5.17
N HIS A 75 -0.48 -10.87 4.59
CA HIS A 75 -1.77 -11.50 4.35
C HIS A 75 -1.99 -11.61 2.84
N THR A 76 -2.04 -12.85 2.35
CA THR A 76 -2.57 -13.13 1.01
C THR A 76 -4.00 -12.64 0.93
N ASN A 77 -4.34 -11.90 -0.11
CA ASN A 77 -5.65 -11.30 -0.35
C ASN A 77 -6.06 -10.26 0.71
N ALA A 78 -5.11 -9.43 1.17
CA ALA A 78 -5.45 -8.20 1.91
C ALA A 78 -6.40 -7.26 1.12
N TRP A 79 -6.38 -7.42 -0.20
CA TRP A 79 -7.40 -7.00 -1.14
C TRP A 79 -7.73 -8.18 -2.05
N GLU A 80 -8.99 -8.32 -2.45
CA GLU A 80 -9.48 -9.34 -3.39
C GLU A 80 -8.71 -9.27 -4.73
N ASP A 81 -8.38 -8.05 -5.18
CA ASP A 81 -7.53 -7.82 -6.33
C ASP A 81 -6.81 -6.45 -6.29
N SER A 82 -5.98 -6.20 -7.30
CA SER A 82 -5.28 -4.92 -7.45
C SER A 82 -6.20 -3.71 -7.68
N ALA A 83 -7.40 -3.91 -8.23
CA ALA A 83 -8.35 -2.84 -8.49
C ALA A 83 -9.03 -2.38 -7.19
N GLU A 84 -9.29 -3.29 -6.25
CA GLU A 84 -9.79 -2.95 -4.92
C GLU A 84 -8.79 -2.08 -4.14
N LEU A 85 -7.49 -2.41 -4.18
CA LEU A 85 -6.45 -1.55 -3.59
C LEU A 85 -6.49 -0.13 -4.18
N VAL A 86 -6.58 -0.02 -5.51
CA VAL A 86 -6.68 1.30 -6.17
C VAL A 86 -7.96 2.04 -5.77
N ALA A 87 -9.09 1.33 -5.67
CA ALA A 87 -10.36 1.91 -5.24
C ALA A 87 -10.29 2.41 -3.79
N ALA A 88 -9.64 1.65 -2.89
CA ALA A 88 -9.40 2.05 -1.51
C ALA A 88 -8.56 3.34 -1.44
N ILE A 89 -7.47 3.42 -2.22
CA ILE A 89 -6.62 4.62 -2.30
C ILE A 89 -7.45 5.84 -2.72
N LYS A 90 -8.27 5.71 -3.76
CA LYS A 90 -9.11 6.82 -4.26
C LYS A 90 -10.23 7.20 -3.29
N THR A 91 -10.77 6.25 -2.54
CA THR A 91 -11.87 6.48 -1.59
C THR A 91 -11.39 7.13 -0.30
N HIS A 92 -10.25 6.68 0.24
CA HIS A 92 -9.75 7.11 1.53
C HIS A 92 -8.73 8.27 1.45
N ALA A 93 -8.16 8.52 0.27
CA ALA A 93 -7.30 9.67 0.00
C ALA A 93 -7.75 10.48 -1.23
N PRO A 94 -9.02 10.93 -1.29
CA PRO A 94 -9.60 11.55 -2.48
C PRO A 94 -8.96 12.90 -2.83
N VAL A 95 -8.49 13.66 -1.82
CA VAL A 95 -7.85 14.96 -2.00
C VAL A 95 -6.58 14.83 -2.86
N GLN A 96 -5.81 13.77 -2.65
CA GLN A 96 -4.55 13.54 -3.33
C GLN A 96 -4.72 12.70 -4.60
N PHE A 97 -5.61 11.69 -4.58
CA PHE A 97 -5.61 10.63 -5.61
C PHE A 97 -6.86 10.55 -6.50
N ALA A 98 -7.95 11.28 -6.25
CA ALA A 98 -9.21 11.11 -7.01
C ALA A 98 -9.06 11.32 -8.52
N ALA A 99 -8.34 12.36 -8.94
CA ALA A 99 -8.08 12.67 -10.34
C ALA A 99 -6.77 12.05 -10.89
N SER A 100 -6.04 11.29 -10.07
CA SER A 100 -4.76 10.71 -10.45
C SER A 100 -4.92 9.47 -11.34
N THR A 101 -3.93 9.26 -12.22
CA THR A 101 -3.68 7.94 -12.78
C THR A 101 -2.97 7.11 -11.72
N THR A 102 -3.67 6.15 -11.13
CA THR A 102 -3.11 5.23 -10.12
C THR A 102 -3.46 3.80 -10.52
N THR A 103 -2.45 2.93 -10.53
CA THR A 103 -2.57 1.49 -10.80
C THR A 103 -1.81 0.71 -9.73
N ALA A 104 -2.19 -0.54 -9.53
CA ALA A 104 -1.47 -1.48 -8.68
C ALA A 104 -1.19 -2.76 -9.45
N ALA A 105 -0.04 -3.37 -9.17
CA ALA A 105 0.30 -4.69 -9.67
C ALA A 105 0.68 -5.59 -8.48
N ILE A 106 0.17 -6.83 -8.53
CA ILE A 106 0.56 -7.90 -7.61
C ILE A 106 1.69 -8.67 -8.28
N SER A 107 2.78 -8.91 -7.55
CA SER A 107 3.88 -9.77 -8.00
C SER A 107 4.08 -10.91 -7.02
N GLU A 108 4.35 -12.11 -7.55
CA GLU A 108 4.73 -13.27 -6.73
C GLU A 108 6.25 -13.33 -6.45
N ALA A 109 7.04 -12.48 -7.11
CA ALA A 109 8.47 -12.33 -6.88
C ALA A 109 8.94 -10.91 -7.24
N LEU A 110 9.89 -10.35 -6.50
CA LEU A 110 10.56 -9.08 -6.84
C LEU A 110 12.02 -9.31 -7.19
#